data_AF-A0A2E5S2Y6-F1
#
_entry.id   AF-A0A2E5S2Y6-F1
#
_cell.length_a   1.000
_cell.length_b   1.000
_cell.length_c   1.000
_cell.angle_alpha   90.00
_cell.angle_beta   90.00
_cell.angle_gamma   90.00
#
_symmetry.space_group_name_H-M   'P 1'
#
loop_
_entity.id
_entity.type
_entity.pdbx_description
1 polymer ?
#
loop_
_entity_poly.entity_id
_entity_poly.type
_entity_poly.pdbx_seq_one_letter_code
_entity_poly.pdbx_strand_id
1 'polypeptide(L)'
;MLQLSAWEPYQVFDCSYSVYGLRANLLHGNNEFLYGIDLGVANEIQRGSHGIQFGLVNLNRGYSFTLSTAPYEFTAESQYGISVPLIATTEGNVNGLQIGLLYNTGKFFKWPQLGGWNESSASPLQIGWIANYSEHSVDLGQVSTVSNETLEHAPFQISSGWNQATRAGIQLAGLVNLAEDTSIQFGGLLNGARLGADLQIAGFSNVLKQPAYDPERPDSVEVPLAQISAFYNEAEQSHMQFGFFNRQRDFAWTQIGVVNVTGRGFFQAGLINVSDSGVLFKFALVNADRGGGPTIRFGVLNTGTGNRGIQVGIFNANLGHKGISIGLINAAIRLDGIQIGLLNVNGSGPIPLMPGINFGD
;
A
#
# COMPACT_ATOMS: atom_id res chain seq x y z
N MET A 1 -13.81 -17.35 52.20
CA MET A 1 -14.79 -16.36 52.70
C MET A 1 -15.77 -16.02 51.60
N LEU A 2 -17.03 -15.81 51.97
CA LEU A 2 -18.11 -15.35 51.10
C LEU A 2 -18.28 -13.85 51.31
N GLN A 3 -18.17 -13.04 50.26
CA GLN A 3 -18.49 -11.61 50.26
C GLN A 3 -19.80 -11.39 49.50
N LEU A 4 -20.74 -10.68 50.14
CA LEU A 4 -21.99 -10.26 49.52
C LEU A 4 -22.07 -8.72 49.53
N SER A 5 -22.49 -8.11 48.43
CA SER A 5 -22.78 -6.67 48.38
C SER A 5 -24.05 -6.36 47.59
N ALA A 6 -24.74 -5.31 48.00
CA ALA A 6 -25.82 -4.72 47.21
C ALA A 6 -25.26 -3.57 46.35
N TRP A 7 -24.56 -2.63 46.96
CA TRP A 7 -24.00 -1.41 46.38
C TRP A 7 -22.97 -0.81 47.36
N GLU A 8 -21.95 -0.06 46.97
CA GLU A 8 -21.04 0.61 47.92
C GLU A 8 -21.73 1.81 48.63
N PRO A 9 -21.77 1.90 49.97
CA PRO A 9 -21.01 1.13 50.97
C PRO A 9 -21.77 -0.05 51.62
N TYR A 10 -22.95 -0.41 51.13
CA TYR A 10 -23.77 -1.54 51.58
C TYR A 10 -23.20 -2.90 51.15
N GLN A 11 -22.10 -3.30 51.78
CA GLN A 11 -21.40 -4.58 51.60
C GLN A 11 -20.96 -5.19 52.93
N VAL A 12 -20.83 -6.53 52.99
CA VAL A 12 -20.47 -7.25 54.24
C VAL A 12 -19.09 -6.86 54.74
N PHE A 13 -18.10 -6.81 53.84
CA PHE A 13 -16.75 -6.28 54.10
C PHE A 13 -16.51 -5.03 53.27
N ASP A 14 -15.87 -4.01 53.85
CA ASP A 14 -15.60 -2.74 53.16
C ASP A 14 -14.59 -2.87 52.01
N CYS A 15 -14.36 -1.77 51.28
CA CYS A 15 -13.53 -1.77 50.07
C CYS A 15 -12.03 -2.00 50.34
N SER A 16 -11.57 -1.85 51.57
CA SER A 16 -10.19 -2.13 51.99
C SER A 16 -9.95 -3.62 52.26
N TYR A 17 -11.00 -4.44 52.33
CA TYR A 17 -10.83 -5.88 52.56
C TYR A 17 -10.53 -6.63 51.26
N SER A 18 -9.62 -7.60 51.40
CA SER A 18 -9.34 -8.63 50.39
C SER A 18 -10.32 -9.80 50.49
N VAL A 19 -10.84 -10.27 49.36
CA VAL A 19 -11.77 -11.41 49.30
C VAL A 19 -11.02 -12.66 48.84
N TYR A 20 -11.10 -13.74 49.62
CA TYR A 20 -10.59 -15.06 49.27
C TYR A 20 -11.76 -16.04 49.14
N GLY A 21 -12.12 -16.48 47.94
CA GLY A 21 -13.23 -17.41 47.71
C GLY A 21 -14.27 -16.87 46.72
N LEU A 22 -15.46 -16.52 47.20
CA LEU A 22 -16.57 -16.08 46.34
C LEU A 22 -17.00 -14.67 46.73
N ARG A 23 -17.07 -13.77 45.74
CA ARG A 23 -17.77 -12.48 45.81
C ARG A 23 -19.01 -12.54 44.94
N ALA A 24 -20.16 -12.17 45.48
CA ALA A 24 -21.39 -11.97 44.73
C ALA A 24 -21.98 -10.59 45.03
N ASN A 25 -22.25 -9.78 44.01
CA ASN A 25 -22.88 -8.48 44.15
C ASN A 25 -24.14 -8.31 43.31
N LEU A 26 -25.11 -7.56 43.84
CA LEU A 26 -26.35 -7.26 43.11
C LEU A 26 -26.17 -6.15 42.08
N LEU A 27 -25.57 -5.03 42.48
CA LEU A 27 -25.35 -3.87 41.61
C LEU A 27 -23.87 -3.48 41.53
N HIS A 28 -23.20 -3.34 42.67
CA HIS A 28 -21.78 -2.95 42.72
C HIS A 28 -21.06 -3.63 43.88
N GLY A 29 -19.87 -4.16 43.62
CA GLY A 29 -18.94 -4.69 44.60
C GLY A 29 -17.54 -4.10 44.42
N ASN A 30 -16.95 -3.59 45.49
CA ASN A 30 -15.65 -2.91 45.48
C ASN A 30 -14.77 -3.48 46.60
N ASN A 31 -13.60 -4.02 46.25
CA ASN A 31 -12.64 -4.62 47.19
C ASN A 31 -11.20 -4.35 46.74
N GLU A 32 -10.25 -4.39 47.68
CA GLU A 32 -8.84 -4.11 47.40
C GLU A 32 -8.22 -5.21 46.51
N PHE A 33 -8.40 -6.47 46.92
CA PHE A 33 -7.97 -7.64 46.18
C PHE A 33 -9.08 -8.70 46.12
N LEU A 34 -9.05 -9.52 45.07
CA LEU A 34 -9.90 -10.69 44.94
C LEU A 34 -9.10 -11.91 44.50
N TYR A 35 -9.22 -13.00 45.24
CA TYR A 35 -8.65 -14.31 44.95
C TYR A 35 -9.79 -15.34 44.92
N GLY A 36 -10.35 -15.61 43.74
CA GLY A 36 -11.41 -16.59 43.56
C GLY A 36 -12.43 -16.21 42.48
N ILE A 37 -13.71 -16.41 42.77
CA ILE A 37 -14.82 -16.18 41.83
C ILE A 37 -15.51 -14.86 42.18
N ASP A 38 -15.72 -14.03 41.16
CA ASP A 38 -16.38 -12.73 41.26
C ASP A 38 -17.59 -12.68 40.32
N LEU A 39 -18.78 -12.56 40.90
CA LEU A 39 -20.05 -12.54 40.19
C LEU A 39 -20.80 -11.25 40.52
N GLY A 40 -21.27 -10.51 39.53
CA GLY A 40 -22.14 -9.37 39.79
C GLY A 40 -22.43 -8.48 38.60
N VAL A 41 -23.05 -7.34 38.85
CA VAL A 41 -23.35 -6.37 37.79
C VAL A 41 -22.14 -5.49 37.53
N ALA A 42 -21.62 -4.79 38.54
CA ALA A 42 -20.41 -3.99 38.46
C ALA A 42 -19.37 -4.48 39.47
N ASN A 43 -18.31 -5.08 38.95
CA ASN A 43 -17.23 -5.66 39.72
C ASN A 43 -16.03 -4.71 39.70
N GLU A 44 -15.67 -4.09 40.82
CA GLU A 44 -14.48 -3.24 40.94
C GLU A 44 -13.45 -3.85 41.90
N ILE A 45 -12.19 -3.88 41.46
CA ILE A 45 -11.05 -4.42 42.22
C ILE A 45 -9.91 -3.42 42.14
N GLN A 46 -9.47 -2.89 43.28
CA GLN A 46 -8.59 -1.72 43.30
C GLN A 46 -7.11 -2.03 43.01
N ARG A 47 -6.61 -3.20 43.42
CA ARG A 47 -5.19 -3.52 43.29
C ARG A 47 -4.89 -4.78 42.51
N GLY A 48 -5.68 -5.84 42.69
CA GLY A 48 -5.41 -7.05 41.94
C GLY A 48 -6.48 -8.13 42.04
N SER A 49 -6.73 -8.79 40.92
CA SER A 49 -7.68 -9.90 40.81
C SER A 49 -6.98 -11.18 40.35
N HIS A 50 -7.34 -12.31 40.94
CA HIS A 50 -6.86 -13.64 40.57
C HIS A 50 -8.03 -14.61 40.60
N GLY A 51 -8.41 -15.18 39.46
CA GLY A 51 -9.45 -16.21 39.39
C GLY A 51 -10.42 -16.01 38.24
N ILE A 52 -11.72 -15.95 38.53
CA ILE A 52 -12.77 -15.92 37.51
C ILE A 52 -13.69 -14.73 37.76
N GLN A 53 -13.94 -13.93 36.73
CA GLN A 53 -14.75 -12.72 36.84
C GLN A 53 -15.87 -12.70 35.80
N PHE A 54 -17.12 -12.69 36.25
CA PHE A 54 -18.30 -12.56 35.41
C PHE A 54 -19.13 -11.36 35.86
N GLY A 55 -19.46 -10.48 34.91
CA GLY A 55 -20.39 -9.41 35.19
C GLY A 55 -20.83 -8.60 33.98
N LEU A 56 -21.58 -7.52 34.21
CA LEU A 56 -21.91 -6.56 33.16
C LEU A 56 -20.74 -5.57 32.93
N VAL A 57 -20.05 -5.22 34.00
CA VAL A 57 -18.91 -4.30 34.03
C VAL A 57 -17.83 -4.87 34.94
N ASN A 58 -16.62 -5.08 34.42
CA ASN A 58 -15.45 -5.50 35.18
C ASN A 58 -14.40 -4.36 35.16
N LEU A 59 -14.06 -3.83 36.34
CA LEU A 59 -13.11 -2.73 36.53
C LEU A 59 -11.94 -3.20 37.41
N ASN A 60 -10.80 -3.49 36.80
CA ASN A 60 -9.56 -3.83 37.49
C ASN A 60 -8.64 -2.59 37.48
N ARG A 61 -8.50 -1.91 38.62
CA ARG A 61 -7.62 -0.72 38.75
C ARG A 61 -6.14 -1.08 38.91
N GLY A 62 -5.82 -2.36 39.06
CA GLY A 62 -4.46 -2.88 39.01
C GLY A 62 -4.37 -4.09 38.08
N TYR A 63 -3.46 -5.02 38.37
CA TYR A 63 -3.30 -6.24 37.58
C TYR A 63 -4.50 -7.19 37.64
N SER A 64 -4.76 -7.89 36.55
CA SER A 64 -5.84 -8.88 36.46
C SER A 64 -5.29 -10.22 35.98
N PHE A 65 -5.45 -11.28 36.77
CA PHE A 65 -5.07 -12.66 36.46
C PHE A 65 -6.32 -13.53 36.38
N THR A 66 -7.15 -13.27 35.37
CA THR A 66 -8.51 -13.79 35.33
C THR A 66 -8.83 -14.59 34.07
N LEU A 67 -9.76 -15.54 34.24
CA LEU A 67 -10.71 -15.89 33.19
C LEU A 67 -11.91 -14.94 33.34
N SER A 68 -12.14 -14.06 32.37
CA SER A 68 -13.16 -13.02 32.48
C SER A 68 -13.99 -12.83 31.23
N THR A 69 -15.25 -12.46 31.44
CA THR A 69 -16.13 -11.94 30.38
C THR A 69 -17.12 -10.95 30.98
N ALA A 70 -17.37 -9.89 30.22
CA ALA A 70 -18.36 -8.87 30.48
C ALA A 70 -18.67 -8.10 29.18
N PRO A 71 -19.83 -7.46 29.04
CA PRO A 71 -20.02 -6.39 28.06
C PRO A 71 -18.89 -5.35 28.06
N TYR A 72 -18.43 -4.90 29.23
CA TYR A 72 -17.31 -3.96 29.34
C TYR A 72 -16.28 -4.44 30.36
N GLU A 73 -15.02 -4.48 29.95
CA GLU A 73 -13.89 -4.81 30.81
C GLU A 73 -12.78 -3.77 30.67
N PHE A 74 -12.32 -3.27 31.82
CA PHE A 74 -11.23 -2.32 31.93
C PHE A 74 -10.17 -2.82 32.91
N THR A 75 -8.91 -2.79 32.48
CA THR A 75 -7.73 -3.12 33.29
C THR A 75 -6.71 -1.99 33.19
N ALA A 76 -6.48 -1.25 34.28
CA ALA A 76 -5.59 -0.08 34.30
C ALA A 76 -4.10 -0.45 34.22
N GLU A 77 -3.75 -1.69 34.58
CA GLU A 77 -2.37 -2.17 34.47
C GLU A 77 -2.27 -3.28 33.43
N SER A 78 -1.78 -4.47 33.80
CA SER A 78 -1.63 -5.58 32.86
C SER A 78 -2.70 -6.66 33.05
N GLN A 79 -3.20 -7.16 31.93
CA GLN A 79 -4.11 -8.30 31.86
C GLN A 79 -3.30 -9.58 31.65
N TYR A 80 -3.61 -10.59 32.47
CA TYR A 80 -3.09 -11.95 32.40
C TYR A 80 -4.29 -12.91 32.38
N GLY A 81 -4.19 -13.99 31.61
CA GLY A 81 -5.26 -14.98 31.49
C GLY A 81 -6.08 -14.84 30.21
N ILE A 82 -7.38 -15.07 30.29
CA ILE A 82 -8.28 -15.10 29.14
C ILE A 82 -9.44 -14.14 29.39
N SER A 83 -9.60 -13.15 28.51
CA SER A 83 -10.66 -12.14 28.59
C SER A 83 -11.44 -12.12 27.28
N VAL A 84 -12.77 -12.31 27.34
CA VAL A 84 -13.66 -12.29 26.16
C VAL A 84 -14.85 -11.34 26.38
N PRO A 85 -14.63 -10.01 26.41
CA PRO A 85 -15.69 -9.03 26.56
C PRO A 85 -16.24 -8.52 25.22
N LEU A 86 -17.32 -7.73 25.23
CA LEU A 86 -17.69 -6.94 24.04
C LEU A 86 -16.68 -5.82 23.80
N ILE A 87 -16.29 -5.12 24.86
CA ILE A 87 -15.29 -4.04 24.84
C ILE A 87 -14.21 -4.38 25.86
N ALA A 88 -12.98 -4.56 25.38
CA ALA A 88 -11.80 -4.81 26.21
C ALA A 88 -10.88 -3.58 26.17
N THR A 89 -10.53 -3.02 27.32
CA THR A 89 -9.57 -1.93 27.45
C THR A 89 -8.53 -2.27 28.50
N THR A 90 -7.29 -2.46 28.07
CA THR A 90 -6.14 -2.66 28.95
C THR A 90 -5.14 -1.52 28.73
N GLU A 91 -4.86 -0.69 29.73
CA GLU A 91 -3.91 0.43 29.56
C GLU A 91 -2.46 -0.06 29.46
N GLY A 92 -2.14 -1.21 30.09
CA GLY A 92 -0.84 -1.84 30.06
C GLY A 92 -0.74 -3.01 29.09
N ASN A 93 0.03 -4.04 29.49
CA ASN A 93 0.34 -5.18 28.65
C ASN A 93 -0.74 -6.25 28.73
N VAL A 94 -0.99 -6.90 27.61
CA VAL A 94 -1.85 -8.08 27.52
C VAL A 94 -0.96 -9.32 27.43
N ASN A 95 -0.73 -9.93 28.59
CA ASN A 95 0.11 -11.12 28.78
C ASN A 95 -0.71 -12.43 28.68
N GLY A 96 -1.84 -12.39 27.99
CA GLY A 96 -2.79 -13.48 27.84
C GLY A 96 -3.58 -13.40 26.53
N LEU A 97 -4.71 -14.07 26.45
CA LEU A 97 -5.63 -13.98 25.31
C LEU A 97 -6.73 -12.96 25.65
N GLN A 98 -6.84 -11.89 24.88
CA GLN A 98 -7.90 -10.89 25.02
C GLN A 98 -8.65 -10.77 23.69
N ILE A 99 -9.97 -10.99 23.72
CA ILE A 99 -10.86 -10.97 22.56
C ILE A 99 -11.98 -9.96 22.79
N GLY A 100 -11.82 -8.73 22.30
CA GLY A 100 -12.85 -7.69 22.39
C GLY A 100 -13.80 -7.74 21.20
N LEU A 101 -15.04 -8.21 21.39
CA LEU A 101 -15.94 -8.50 20.27
C LEU A 101 -16.34 -7.28 19.41
N LEU A 102 -16.26 -6.08 19.97
CA LEU A 102 -16.49 -4.82 19.27
C LEU A 102 -15.21 -3.99 19.23
N TYR A 103 -14.50 -3.91 20.35
CA TYR A 103 -13.29 -3.13 20.49
C TYR A 103 -12.31 -3.82 21.44
N ASN A 104 -11.05 -3.89 21.05
CA ASN A 104 -9.98 -4.53 21.80
C ASN A 104 -8.74 -3.62 21.79
N THR A 105 -8.40 -3.03 22.93
CA THR A 105 -7.21 -2.18 23.06
C THR A 105 -6.27 -2.66 24.18
N GLY A 106 -4.97 -2.47 23.95
CA GLY A 106 -3.87 -2.90 24.81
C GLY A 106 -2.55 -2.33 24.33
N LYS A 107 -1.59 -2.08 25.21
CA LYS A 107 -0.29 -1.53 24.80
C LYS A 107 0.52 -2.54 24.00
N PHE A 108 0.90 -3.64 24.65
CA PHE A 108 1.69 -4.72 24.05
C PHE A 108 0.97 -6.05 24.23
N PHE A 109 0.66 -6.70 23.11
CA PHE A 109 0.07 -8.03 23.11
C PHE A 109 1.15 -9.09 22.99
N LYS A 110 1.18 -10.05 23.91
CA LYS A 110 2.09 -11.21 23.83
C LYS A 110 1.60 -12.29 22.85
N TRP A 111 0.31 -12.31 22.59
CA TRP A 111 -0.39 -13.29 21.75
C TRP A 111 -1.19 -12.57 20.66
N PRO A 112 -1.73 -13.28 19.65
CA PRO A 112 -2.57 -12.65 18.65
C PRO A 112 -3.72 -11.84 19.26
N GLN A 113 -3.89 -10.61 18.78
CA GLN A 113 -5.00 -9.74 19.15
C GLN A 113 -6.19 -10.02 18.24
N LEU A 114 -7.33 -10.36 18.84
CA LEU A 114 -8.56 -10.71 18.13
C LEU A 114 -9.69 -9.77 18.53
N GLY A 115 -10.48 -9.27 17.59
CA GLY A 115 -11.58 -8.39 17.96
C GLY A 115 -12.31 -7.76 16.78
N GLY A 116 -13.26 -6.87 17.09
CA GLY A 116 -13.92 -6.06 16.06
C GLY A 116 -12.96 -5.04 15.51
N TRP A 117 -12.70 -4.02 16.30
CA TRP A 117 -11.65 -3.04 16.08
C TRP A 117 -10.50 -3.31 17.06
N ASN A 118 -9.32 -3.60 16.53
CA ASN A 118 -8.11 -3.83 17.32
C ASN A 118 -7.22 -2.58 17.28
N GLU A 119 -6.78 -2.14 18.45
CA GLU A 119 -5.85 -1.02 18.61
C GLU A 119 -4.73 -1.45 19.56
N SER A 120 -3.47 -1.22 19.18
CA SER A 120 -2.34 -1.51 20.06
C SER A 120 -1.12 -0.69 19.74
N SER A 121 -0.18 -0.59 20.68
CA SER A 121 1.17 -0.10 20.34
C SER A 121 1.94 -1.17 19.56
N ALA A 122 1.92 -2.44 20.00
CA ALA A 122 2.44 -3.55 19.20
C ALA A 122 1.77 -4.89 19.52
N SER A 123 1.75 -5.77 18.52
CA SER A 123 1.25 -7.14 18.65
C SER A 123 1.94 -8.07 17.64
N PRO A 124 2.00 -9.39 17.89
CA PRO A 124 2.55 -10.32 16.92
C PRO A 124 1.65 -10.49 15.69
N LEU A 125 0.33 -10.43 15.88
CA LEU A 125 -0.68 -10.64 14.83
C LEU A 125 -1.97 -9.96 15.25
N GLN A 126 -2.65 -9.28 14.31
CA GLN A 126 -3.99 -8.75 14.55
C GLN A 126 -5.00 -9.37 13.57
N ILE A 127 -6.12 -9.85 14.11
CA ILE A 127 -7.27 -10.33 13.33
C ILE A 127 -8.50 -9.56 13.78
N GLY A 128 -8.95 -8.64 12.92
CA GLY A 128 -10.04 -7.71 13.18
C GLY A 128 -11.21 -7.95 12.26
N TRP A 129 -12.42 -8.27 12.72
CA TRP A 129 -13.54 -8.36 11.77
C TRP A 129 -14.04 -7.00 11.26
N ILE A 130 -13.54 -5.89 11.82
CA ILE A 130 -13.74 -4.54 11.29
C ILE A 130 -12.39 -3.97 10.87
N ALA A 131 -11.50 -3.67 11.81
CA ALA A 131 -10.26 -2.95 11.53
C ALA A 131 -9.14 -3.28 12.52
N ASN A 132 -7.90 -3.02 12.09
CA ASN A 132 -6.70 -3.15 12.90
C ASN A 132 -5.85 -1.88 12.80
N TYR A 133 -5.36 -1.40 13.93
CA TYR A 133 -4.41 -0.30 14.04
C TYR A 133 -3.25 -0.70 14.97
N SER A 134 -2.02 -0.36 14.57
CA SER A 134 -0.81 -0.58 15.36
C SER A 134 0.16 0.62 15.25
N GLU A 135 0.56 1.18 16.39
CA GLU A 135 1.54 2.29 16.41
C GLU A 135 2.95 1.84 16.02
N HIS A 136 3.29 0.59 16.29
CA HIS A 136 4.55 -0.04 15.93
C HIS A 136 4.32 -1.26 15.04
N SER A 137 5.41 -1.97 14.79
CA SER A 137 5.46 -3.15 13.95
C SER A 137 4.52 -4.27 14.44
N VAL A 138 3.95 -4.99 13.47
CA VAL A 138 3.16 -6.21 13.69
C VAL A 138 3.92 -7.39 13.10
N ASP A 139 4.54 -8.20 13.96
CA ASP A 139 5.61 -9.14 13.57
C ASP A 139 5.22 -10.16 12.49
N LEU A 140 3.95 -10.58 12.48
CA LEU A 140 3.42 -11.53 11.50
C LEU A 140 2.58 -10.80 10.46
N GLY A 141 1.63 -9.95 10.88
CA GLY A 141 0.81 -9.18 9.95
C GLY A 141 -0.57 -8.83 10.49
N GLN A 142 -1.42 -8.29 9.63
CA GLN A 142 -2.78 -7.88 9.96
C GLN A 142 -3.79 -8.43 8.95
N VAL A 143 -4.93 -8.91 9.45
CA VAL A 143 -6.07 -9.32 8.62
C VAL A 143 -7.31 -8.64 9.15
N SER A 144 -8.04 -7.97 8.27
CA SER A 144 -9.34 -7.41 8.62
C SER A 144 -10.34 -7.40 7.47
N THR A 145 -11.59 -7.08 7.79
CA THR A 145 -12.60 -6.83 6.76
C THR A 145 -12.37 -5.46 6.12
N VAL A 146 -12.32 -4.38 6.90
CA VAL A 146 -12.34 -3.01 6.36
C VAL A 146 -10.95 -2.45 6.18
N SER A 147 -10.14 -2.39 7.24
CA SER A 147 -8.85 -1.71 7.15
C SER A 147 -7.76 -2.26 8.07
N ASN A 148 -6.52 -2.14 7.60
CA ASN A 148 -5.33 -2.37 8.40
C ASN A 148 -4.40 -1.16 8.30
N GLU A 149 -3.91 -0.71 9.45
CA GLU A 149 -2.95 0.39 9.53
C GLU A 149 -1.83 0.01 10.50
N THR A 150 -0.58 0.23 10.07
CA THR A 150 0.60 0.21 10.93
C THR A 150 1.47 1.43 10.62
N LEU A 151 1.99 2.10 11.64
CA LEU A 151 2.91 3.22 11.42
C LEU A 151 4.35 2.76 11.16
N GLU A 152 4.63 1.47 11.28
CA GLU A 152 5.95 0.89 11.02
C GLU A 152 5.86 -0.26 10.01
N HIS A 153 6.15 -1.48 10.46
CA HIS A 153 6.29 -2.64 9.59
C HIS A 153 5.19 -3.69 9.81
N ALA A 154 4.60 -4.18 8.72
CA ALA A 154 3.77 -5.38 8.72
C ALA A 154 4.17 -6.28 7.55
N PRO A 155 4.68 -7.51 7.77
CA PRO A 155 5.09 -8.39 6.69
C PRO A 155 3.95 -8.71 5.71
N PHE A 156 2.72 -8.82 6.21
CA PHE A 156 1.55 -8.87 5.35
C PHE A 156 0.34 -8.11 5.92
N GLN A 157 -0.49 -7.57 5.02
CA GLN A 157 -1.79 -6.98 5.35
C GLN A 157 -2.85 -7.43 4.34
N ILE A 158 -4.04 -7.82 4.84
CA ILE A 158 -5.18 -8.22 4.01
C ILE A 158 -6.45 -7.51 4.49
N SER A 159 -7.10 -6.76 3.60
CA SER A 159 -8.41 -6.14 3.84
C SER A 159 -9.25 -6.02 2.57
N SER A 160 -10.56 -5.79 2.71
CA SER A 160 -11.43 -5.44 1.57
C SER A 160 -11.44 -3.94 1.28
N GLY A 161 -11.06 -3.10 2.24
CA GLY A 161 -11.04 -1.65 2.08
C GLY A 161 -9.62 -1.14 1.84
N TRP A 162 -8.95 -0.68 2.89
CA TRP A 162 -7.63 -0.06 2.79
C TRP A 162 -6.55 -0.78 3.60
N ASN A 163 -5.33 -0.83 3.08
CA ASN A 163 -4.14 -1.12 3.87
C ASN A 163 -3.18 0.07 3.82
N GLN A 164 -2.61 0.40 4.98
CA GLN A 164 -1.59 1.43 5.11
C GLN A 164 -0.44 0.92 5.99
N ALA A 165 0.79 1.13 5.53
CA ALA A 165 2.00 0.78 6.28
C ALA A 165 3.14 1.75 5.95
N THR A 166 4.10 1.92 6.83
CA THR A 166 5.39 2.52 6.42
C THR A 166 6.16 1.50 5.58
N ARG A 167 6.28 0.26 6.06
CA ARG A 167 6.88 -0.85 5.32
C ARG A 167 5.97 -2.07 5.33
N ALA A 168 5.70 -2.64 4.16
CA ALA A 168 4.94 -3.89 4.09
C ALA A 168 5.56 -4.89 3.12
N GLY A 169 5.64 -6.17 3.50
CA GLY A 169 6.06 -7.20 2.55
C GLY A 169 5.02 -7.36 1.44
N ILE A 170 3.83 -7.83 1.80
CA ILE A 170 2.71 -8.06 0.88
C ILE A 170 1.46 -7.33 1.38
N GLN A 171 0.83 -6.53 0.53
CA GLN A 171 -0.48 -5.94 0.83
C GLN A 171 -1.54 -6.36 -0.20
N LEU A 172 -2.69 -6.79 0.30
CA LEU A 172 -3.88 -7.10 -0.49
C LEU A 172 -5.06 -6.27 0.03
N ALA A 173 -5.53 -5.31 -0.76
CA ALA A 173 -6.67 -4.46 -0.43
C ALA A 173 -7.72 -4.51 -1.55
N GLY A 174 -8.99 -4.64 -1.17
CA GLY A 174 -10.08 -4.56 -2.14
C GLY A 174 -10.27 -3.16 -2.74
N LEU A 175 -9.81 -2.09 -2.08
CA LEU A 175 -9.86 -0.73 -2.63
C LEU A 175 -8.46 -0.13 -2.78
N VAL A 176 -7.75 0.12 -1.67
CA VAL A 176 -6.54 0.96 -1.68
C VAL A 176 -5.40 0.36 -0.86
N ASN A 177 -4.20 0.27 -1.44
CA ASN A 177 -2.97 0.09 -0.66
C ASN A 177 -2.12 1.36 -0.69
N LEU A 178 -1.60 1.75 0.46
CA LEU A 178 -0.61 2.82 0.60
C LEU A 178 0.58 2.28 1.40
N ALA A 179 1.79 2.51 0.90
CA ALA A 179 3.01 2.25 1.64
C ALA A 179 4.08 3.32 1.39
N GLU A 180 5.03 3.51 2.30
CA GLU A 180 6.29 4.13 1.87
C GLU A 180 7.08 3.14 1.04
N ASP A 181 7.22 1.91 1.53
CA ASP A 181 8.01 0.85 0.89
C ASP A 181 7.31 -0.51 0.98
N THR A 182 7.36 -1.28 -0.10
CA THR A 182 6.71 -2.59 -0.16
C THR A 182 7.30 -3.51 -1.21
N SER A 183 7.25 -4.82 -1.01
CA SER A 183 7.61 -5.75 -2.08
C SER A 183 6.46 -5.90 -3.07
N ILE A 184 5.25 -6.20 -2.60
CA ILE A 184 4.12 -6.53 -3.48
C ILE A 184 2.81 -5.89 -2.99
N GLN A 185 2.12 -5.18 -3.91
CA GLN A 185 0.78 -4.62 -3.66
C GLN A 185 -0.25 -5.09 -4.68
N PHE A 186 -1.40 -5.56 -4.17
CA PHE A 186 -2.60 -5.87 -4.95
C PHE A 186 -3.77 -5.01 -4.47
N GLY A 187 -4.18 -4.04 -5.28
CA GLY A 187 -5.25 -3.10 -4.97
C GLY A 187 -6.42 -3.28 -5.93
N GLY A 188 -7.65 -3.37 -5.43
CA GLY A 188 -8.81 -3.42 -6.34
C GLY A 188 -9.02 -2.10 -7.09
N LEU A 189 -8.67 -0.95 -6.51
CA LEU A 189 -8.68 0.34 -7.19
C LEU A 189 -7.28 0.93 -7.32
N LEU A 190 -6.63 1.23 -6.20
CA LEU A 190 -5.43 2.06 -6.19
C LEU A 190 -4.29 1.43 -5.40
N ASN A 191 -3.07 1.52 -5.94
CA ASN A 191 -1.84 1.32 -5.17
C ASN A 191 -1.02 2.61 -5.19
N GLY A 192 -0.52 2.99 -4.02
CA GLY A 192 0.40 4.10 -3.83
C GLY A 192 1.64 3.66 -3.08
N ALA A 193 2.81 4.01 -3.62
CA ALA A 193 4.10 3.83 -2.95
C ALA A 193 4.96 5.09 -3.07
N ARG A 194 5.92 5.28 -2.15
CA ARG A 194 6.80 6.45 -2.14
C ARG A 194 8.26 6.12 -2.42
N LEU A 195 8.81 5.08 -1.81
CA LEU A 195 10.22 4.68 -1.92
C LEU A 195 10.38 3.50 -2.88
N GLY A 196 9.53 2.48 -2.74
CA GLY A 196 9.68 1.21 -3.44
C GLY A 196 8.38 0.42 -3.52
N ALA A 197 8.23 -0.29 -4.63
CA ALA A 197 7.21 -1.31 -4.85
C ALA A 197 7.68 -2.23 -5.97
N ASP A 198 8.26 -3.40 -5.68
CA ASP A 198 8.76 -4.30 -6.73
C ASP A 198 7.66 -4.63 -7.75
N LEU A 199 6.47 -4.96 -7.25
CA LEU A 199 5.31 -5.28 -8.07
C LEU A 199 4.05 -4.57 -7.56
N GLN A 200 3.43 -3.77 -8.42
CA GLN A 200 2.12 -3.18 -8.16
C GLN A 200 1.09 -3.66 -9.18
N ILE A 201 -0.01 -4.24 -8.69
CA ILE A 201 -1.14 -4.66 -9.51
C ILE A 201 -2.40 -3.98 -8.98
N ALA A 202 -3.01 -3.12 -9.79
CA ALA A 202 -4.20 -2.37 -9.43
C ALA A 202 -5.33 -2.57 -10.43
N GLY A 203 -6.57 -2.68 -9.96
CA GLY A 203 -7.72 -2.68 -10.86
C GLY A 203 -7.92 -1.34 -11.59
N PHE A 204 -7.48 -0.21 -11.02
CA PHE A 204 -7.58 1.11 -11.66
C PHE A 204 -6.22 1.77 -11.89
N SER A 205 -5.45 2.07 -10.84
CA SER A 205 -4.19 2.84 -11.00
C SER A 205 -3.09 2.46 -10.02
N ASN A 206 -1.85 2.50 -10.50
CA ASN A 206 -0.64 2.46 -9.68
C ASN A 206 0.09 3.81 -9.76
N VAL A 207 0.49 4.33 -8.61
CA VAL A 207 1.28 5.57 -8.51
C VAL A 207 2.49 5.32 -7.62
N LEU A 208 3.66 5.64 -8.14
CA LEU A 208 4.91 5.62 -7.39
C LEU A 208 5.58 6.98 -7.46
N LYS A 209 5.73 7.64 -6.29
CA LYS A 209 6.32 8.97 -6.17
C LYS A 209 7.69 8.91 -5.50
N GLN A 210 8.68 8.44 -6.24
CA GLN A 210 10.06 8.38 -5.78
C GLN A 210 10.63 9.79 -5.55
N PRO A 211 11.38 10.01 -4.46
CA PRO A 211 12.20 11.20 -4.33
C PRO A 211 13.29 11.22 -5.42
N ALA A 212 13.82 12.39 -5.72
CA ALA A 212 14.98 12.50 -6.59
C ALA A 212 16.13 11.65 -6.02
N TYR A 213 16.87 10.97 -6.90
CA TYR A 213 18.02 10.17 -6.52
C TYR A 213 19.00 11.01 -5.68
N ASP A 214 19.28 10.54 -4.47
CA ASP A 214 20.27 11.12 -3.57
C ASP A 214 21.56 10.30 -3.67
N PRO A 215 22.66 10.85 -4.22
CA PRO A 215 23.93 10.13 -4.35
C PRO A 215 24.57 9.80 -3.00
N GLU A 216 24.17 10.47 -1.90
CA GLU A 216 24.62 10.12 -0.55
C GLU A 216 23.86 8.92 0.04
N ARG A 217 22.71 8.55 -0.56
CA ARG A 217 21.85 7.44 -0.14
C ARG A 217 21.35 6.62 -1.34
N PRO A 218 22.27 5.94 -2.05
CA PRO A 218 21.95 5.23 -3.30
C PRO A 218 20.91 4.11 -3.12
N ASP A 219 20.81 3.53 -1.91
CA ASP A 219 19.91 2.41 -1.61
C ASP A 219 18.50 2.86 -1.17
N SER A 220 18.22 4.16 -1.17
CA SER A 220 16.95 4.69 -0.62
C SER A 220 15.76 4.65 -1.58
N VAL A 221 15.98 4.25 -2.84
CA VAL A 221 14.97 4.25 -3.89
C VAL A 221 15.03 2.94 -4.66
N GLU A 222 14.05 2.06 -4.46
CA GLU A 222 13.94 0.82 -5.22
C GLU A 222 13.28 1.07 -6.57
N VAL A 223 13.82 0.50 -7.65
CA VAL A 223 13.22 0.59 -8.98
C VAL A 223 12.23 -0.57 -9.15
N PRO A 224 10.92 -0.30 -9.27
CA PRO A 224 9.91 -1.32 -9.50
C PRO A 224 10.23 -2.20 -10.69
N LEU A 225 10.03 -3.50 -10.52
CA LEU A 225 10.05 -4.44 -11.62
C LEU A 225 8.87 -4.20 -12.56
N ALA A 226 7.65 -4.06 -12.02
CA ALA A 226 6.46 -3.89 -12.85
C ALA A 226 5.29 -3.16 -12.17
N GLN A 227 4.59 -2.35 -12.96
CA GLN A 227 3.28 -1.80 -12.63
C GLN A 227 2.24 -2.26 -13.65
N ILE A 228 1.17 -2.90 -13.17
CA ILE A 228 0.07 -3.40 -14.00
C ILE A 228 -1.22 -2.78 -13.50
N SER A 229 -1.93 -2.06 -14.37
CA SER A 229 -3.26 -1.54 -14.07
C SER A 229 -4.17 -1.53 -15.28
N ALA A 230 -5.48 -1.45 -15.06
CA ALA A 230 -6.39 -1.29 -16.19
C ALA A 230 -6.26 0.10 -16.83
N PHE A 231 -6.05 1.16 -16.05
CA PHE A 231 -6.13 2.53 -16.56
C PHE A 231 -4.82 3.30 -16.52
N TYR A 232 -4.11 3.36 -15.39
CA TYR A 232 -3.06 4.35 -15.22
C TYR A 232 -1.88 3.84 -14.39
N ASN A 233 -0.68 3.94 -14.95
CA ASN A 233 0.57 3.75 -14.22
C ASN A 233 1.42 5.02 -14.31
N GLU A 234 1.89 5.50 -13.16
CA GLU A 234 2.88 6.57 -13.06
C GLU A 234 4.04 6.18 -12.15
N ALA A 235 5.26 6.44 -12.63
CA ALA A 235 6.48 6.30 -11.87
C ALA A 235 7.56 7.29 -12.34
N GLU A 236 8.51 7.62 -11.48
CA GLU A 236 9.76 8.26 -11.92
C GLU A 236 10.62 7.24 -12.70
N GLN A 237 10.82 6.06 -12.09
CA GLN A 237 11.47 4.90 -12.65
C GLN A 237 10.65 3.62 -12.42
N SER A 238 10.60 2.75 -13.41
CA SER A 238 10.04 1.40 -13.39
C SER A 238 10.59 0.63 -14.60
N HIS A 239 10.81 -0.67 -14.48
CA HIS A 239 11.19 -1.45 -15.65
C HIS A 239 10.01 -1.62 -16.61
N MET A 240 8.86 -2.06 -16.12
CA MET A 240 7.73 -2.43 -16.97
C MET A 240 6.42 -1.76 -16.54
N GLN A 241 5.68 -1.21 -17.50
CA GLN A 241 4.33 -0.69 -17.27
C GLN A 241 3.32 -1.27 -18.27
N PHE A 242 2.20 -1.77 -17.76
CA PHE A 242 1.10 -2.33 -18.53
C PHE A 242 -0.22 -1.67 -18.11
N GLY A 243 -0.91 -1.03 -19.04
CA GLY A 243 -2.20 -0.38 -18.76
C GLY A 243 -2.66 0.54 -19.87
N PHE A 244 -3.82 1.17 -19.73
CA PHE A 244 -4.34 2.07 -20.77
C PHE A 244 -3.40 3.28 -20.98
N PHE A 245 -2.95 3.89 -19.90
CA PHE A 245 -2.03 5.02 -19.90
C PHE A 245 -0.82 4.71 -19.02
N ASN A 246 0.37 4.78 -19.61
CA ASN A 246 1.63 4.56 -18.92
C ASN A 246 2.47 5.83 -19.01
N ARG A 247 2.90 6.35 -17.87
CA ARG A 247 3.78 7.53 -17.79
C ARG A 247 4.99 7.24 -16.93
N GLN A 248 6.14 7.58 -17.50
CA GLN A 248 7.41 7.48 -16.84
C GLN A 248 8.27 8.71 -17.16
N ARG A 249 9.07 9.20 -16.19
CA ARG A 249 9.87 10.42 -16.40
C ARG A 249 11.27 10.13 -16.94
N ASP A 250 11.96 9.11 -16.43
CA ASP A 250 13.35 8.82 -16.84
C ASP A 250 13.44 7.68 -17.87
N PHE A 251 13.62 6.43 -17.43
CA PHE A 251 13.91 5.29 -18.31
C PHE A 251 12.97 4.10 -18.11
N ALA A 252 12.15 3.79 -19.11
CA ALA A 252 11.29 2.61 -19.13
C ALA A 252 11.89 1.48 -19.99
N TRP A 253 11.95 0.25 -19.49
CA TRP A 253 12.34 -0.87 -20.34
C TRP A 253 11.21 -1.21 -21.31
N THR A 254 10.00 -1.41 -20.79
CA THR A 254 8.85 -1.84 -21.59
C THR A 254 7.61 -1.06 -21.16
N GLN A 255 6.93 -0.42 -22.10
CA GLN A 255 5.57 0.06 -21.88
C GLN A 255 4.62 -0.53 -22.93
N ILE A 256 3.53 -1.13 -22.46
CA ILE A 256 2.45 -1.64 -23.32
C ILE A 256 1.14 -1.02 -22.86
N GLY A 257 0.48 -0.30 -23.77
CA GLY A 257 -0.72 0.43 -23.44
C GLY A 257 -1.36 1.13 -24.61
N VAL A 258 -2.44 1.88 -24.37
CA VAL A 258 -3.03 2.72 -25.43
C VAL A 258 -2.17 3.95 -25.64
N VAL A 259 -1.73 4.57 -24.54
CA VAL A 259 -0.86 5.74 -24.55
C VAL A 259 0.35 5.47 -23.66
N ASN A 260 1.55 5.62 -24.22
CA ASN A 260 2.81 5.45 -23.51
C ASN A 260 3.63 6.73 -23.59
N VAL A 261 4.10 7.22 -22.44
CA VAL A 261 4.94 8.41 -22.32
C VAL A 261 6.16 8.08 -21.49
N THR A 262 7.36 8.32 -22.02
CA THR A 262 8.62 8.13 -21.28
C THR A 262 9.66 9.19 -21.63
N GLY A 263 10.61 9.46 -20.74
CA GLY A 263 11.79 10.25 -21.10
C GLY A 263 12.61 9.54 -22.18
N ARG A 264 13.02 8.31 -21.89
CA ARG A 264 13.71 7.37 -22.78
C ARG A 264 13.31 5.94 -22.48
N GLY A 265 13.65 5.00 -23.35
CA GLY A 265 13.36 3.60 -23.08
C GLY A 265 13.83 2.61 -24.12
N PHE A 266 13.52 1.34 -23.88
CA PHE A 266 13.88 0.26 -24.79
C PHE A 266 12.73 -0.11 -25.73
N PHE A 267 11.52 -0.33 -25.22
CA PHE A 267 10.38 -0.80 -25.99
C PHE A 267 9.06 -0.10 -25.62
N GLN A 268 8.31 0.33 -26.63
CA GLN A 268 6.94 0.83 -26.48
C GLN A 268 6.01 0.21 -27.53
N ALA A 269 4.84 -0.26 -27.09
CA ALA A 269 3.76 -0.72 -27.96
C ALA A 269 2.41 -0.09 -27.56
N GLY A 270 1.71 0.51 -28.52
CA GLY A 270 0.42 1.13 -28.25
C GLY A 270 -0.28 1.80 -29.42
N LEU A 271 -1.25 2.68 -29.16
CA LEU A 271 -1.81 3.55 -30.20
C LEU A 271 -0.99 4.84 -30.33
N ILE A 272 -0.51 5.37 -29.20
CA ILE A 272 0.26 6.60 -29.12
C ILE A 272 1.48 6.36 -28.24
N ASN A 273 2.66 6.57 -28.82
CA ASN A 273 3.94 6.47 -28.12
C ASN A 273 4.66 7.82 -28.17
N VAL A 274 4.95 8.40 -27.01
CA VAL A 274 5.66 9.68 -26.87
C VAL A 274 6.95 9.45 -26.11
N SER A 275 8.06 10.02 -26.60
CA SER A 275 9.25 10.16 -25.76
C SER A 275 10.03 11.45 -25.95
N ASP A 276 10.77 11.84 -24.91
CA ASP A 276 11.56 13.07 -24.94
C ASP A 276 12.91 12.87 -25.61
N SER A 277 13.61 11.76 -25.36
CA SER A 277 14.94 11.47 -25.91
C SER A 277 14.96 10.30 -26.89
N GLY A 278 13.89 9.52 -26.99
CA GLY A 278 13.78 8.37 -27.89
C GLY A 278 13.63 7.04 -27.15
N VAL A 279 12.95 6.10 -27.82
CA VAL A 279 12.83 4.69 -27.40
C VAL A 279 13.35 3.83 -28.54
N LEU A 280 14.16 2.83 -28.21
CA LEU A 280 14.84 2.02 -29.22
C LEU A 280 13.86 1.32 -30.18
N PHE A 281 12.79 0.74 -29.66
CA PHE A 281 11.75 0.08 -30.46
C PHE A 281 10.38 0.68 -30.15
N LYS A 282 9.72 1.24 -31.16
CA LYS A 282 8.36 1.77 -31.04
C LYS A 282 7.42 1.17 -32.08
N PHE A 283 6.29 0.68 -31.61
CA PHE A 283 5.18 0.19 -32.43
C PHE A 283 3.91 0.92 -32.03
N ALA A 284 3.43 1.82 -32.88
CA ALA A 284 2.17 2.52 -32.63
C ALA A 284 1.50 3.06 -33.88
N LEU A 285 0.24 3.50 -33.78
CA LEU A 285 -0.34 4.32 -34.85
C LEU A 285 0.35 5.67 -34.96
N VAL A 286 0.66 6.28 -33.81
CA VAL A 286 1.36 7.56 -33.72
C VAL A 286 2.59 7.43 -32.84
N ASN A 287 3.76 7.72 -33.40
CA ASN A 287 5.02 7.86 -32.66
C ASN A 287 5.46 9.32 -32.68
N ALA A 288 5.67 9.91 -31.51
CA ALA A 288 6.14 11.29 -31.35
C ALA A 288 7.44 11.35 -30.52
N ASP A 289 8.41 12.12 -30.99
CA ASP A 289 9.71 12.33 -30.32
C ASP A 289 10.12 13.80 -30.25
N ARG A 290 10.60 14.24 -29.08
CA ARG A 290 11.11 15.62 -28.87
C ARG A 290 12.63 15.75 -28.95
N GLY A 291 13.37 14.66 -29.06
CA GLY A 291 14.83 14.63 -29.02
C GLY A 291 15.39 13.62 -30.00
N GLY A 292 16.68 13.72 -30.31
CA GLY A 292 17.32 12.99 -31.42
C GLY A 292 17.98 11.66 -31.07
N GLY A 293 17.47 10.91 -30.09
CA GLY A 293 18.07 9.61 -29.74
C GLY A 293 17.82 8.52 -30.78
N PRO A 294 18.53 7.36 -30.64
CA PRO A 294 18.40 6.24 -31.55
C PRO A 294 17.03 5.56 -31.42
N THR A 295 16.30 5.43 -32.53
CA THR A 295 14.98 4.78 -32.55
C THR A 295 14.76 3.93 -33.82
N ILE A 296 13.99 2.86 -33.66
CA ILE A 296 13.36 2.08 -34.72
C ILE A 296 11.85 2.19 -34.52
N ARG A 297 11.17 2.84 -35.46
CA ARG A 297 9.77 3.23 -35.31
C ARG A 297 8.93 2.64 -36.42
N PHE A 298 7.86 1.96 -36.04
CA PHE A 298 6.82 1.46 -36.94
C PHE A 298 5.50 2.13 -36.60
N GLY A 299 4.86 2.75 -37.58
CA GLY A 299 3.54 3.33 -37.36
C GLY A 299 2.86 3.97 -38.55
N VAL A 300 1.67 4.51 -38.35
CA VAL A 300 0.97 5.27 -39.40
C VAL A 300 1.60 6.65 -39.54
N LEU A 301 1.83 7.32 -38.41
CA LEU A 301 2.44 8.63 -38.32
C LEU A 301 3.66 8.57 -37.40
N ASN A 302 4.84 8.92 -37.94
CA ASN A 302 6.05 9.13 -37.16
C ASN A 302 6.41 10.62 -37.23
N THR A 303 6.45 11.30 -36.08
CA THR A 303 6.72 12.74 -36.01
C THR A 303 7.75 13.09 -34.95
N GLY A 304 8.49 14.19 -35.13
CA GLY A 304 9.41 14.67 -34.11
C GLY A 304 10.27 15.87 -34.48
N THR A 305 10.96 16.41 -33.49
CA THR A 305 11.92 17.52 -33.70
C THR A 305 13.28 17.00 -34.17
N GLY A 306 13.69 15.84 -33.68
CA GLY A 306 14.91 15.16 -34.08
C GLY A 306 14.68 13.66 -34.05
N ASN A 307 15.24 12.94 -35.02
CA ASN A 307 15.24 11.50 -35.01
C ASN A 307 16.58 10.98 -35.51
N ARG A 308 17.10 9.94 -34.87
CA ARG A 308 18.24 9.16 -35.36
C ARG A 308 17.82 7.70 -35.49
N GLY A 309 17.85 7.12 -36.68
CA GLY A 309 17.60 5.69 -36.87
C GLY A 309 16.63 5.40 -38.00
N ILE A 310 15.79 4.39 -37.81
CA ILE A 310 14.91 3.84 -38.85
C ILE A 310 13.47 4.22 -38.50
N GLN A 311 12.75 4.78 -39.47
CA GLN A 311 11.31 4.98 -39.36
C GLN A 311 10.60 4.38 -40.56
N VAL A 312 9.57 3.60 -40.29
CA VAL A 312 8.70 2.99 -41.29
C VAL A 312 7.28 3.42 -40.98
N GLY A 313 6.63 4.04 -41.96
CA GLY A 313 5.23 4.44 -41.78
C GLY A 313 4.56 5.04 -43.00
N ILE A 314 3.28 5.37 -42.89
CA ILE A 314 2.56 6.01 -43.99
C ILE A 314 3.06 7.45 -44.15
N PHE A 315 3.16 8.17 -43.04
CA PHE A 315 3.64 9.54 -42.95
C PHE A 315 4.80 9.63 -41.97
N ASN A 316 5.93 10.13 -42.45
CA ASN A 316 7.11 10.40 -41.64
C ASN A 316 7.44 11.90 -41.73
N ALA A 317 7.34 12.65 -40.64
CA ALA A 317 7.51 14.10 -40.63
C ALA A 317 8.41 14.56 -39.46
N ASN A 318 9.64 15.02 -39.74
CA ASN A 318 10.55 15.47 -38.68
C ASN A 318 11.22 16.81 -39.01
N LEU A 319 11.57 17.62 -38.01
CA LEU A 319 12.40 18.81 -38.27
C LEU A 319 13.84 18.42 -38.64
N GLY A 320 14.37 17.36 -38.03
CA GLY A 320 15.65 16.75 -38.39
C GLY A 320 15.57 15.23 -38.37
N HIS A 321 16.05 14.56 -39.42
CA HIS A 321 16.12 13.11 -39.50
C HIS A 321 17.52 12.65 -39.92
N LYS A 322 18.14 11.81 -39.08
CA LYS A 322 19.40 11.14 -39.38
C LYS A 322 19.17 9.63 -39.52
N GLY A 323 19.32 9.07 -40.72
CA GLY A 323 19.14 7.65 -40.98
C GLY A 323 18.16 7.34 -42.10
N ILE A 324 17.35 6.28 -41.94
CA ILE A 324 16.51 5.73 -43.02
C ILE A 324 15.04 6.03 -42.73
N SER A 325 14.35 6.62 -43.70
CA SER A 325 12.91 6.87 -43.66
C SER A 325 12.22 6.14 -44.79
N ILE A 326 11.30 5.22 -44.48
CA ILE A 326 10.54 4.46 -45.45
C ILE A 326 9.05 4.80 -45.25
N GLY A 327 8.39 5.28 -46.29
CA GLY A 327 6.96 5.57 -46.19
C GLY A 327 6.31 6.05 -47.47
N LEU A 328 4.99 6.27 -47.45
CA LEU A 328 4.33 6.88 -48.61
C LEU A 328 4.76 8.34 -48.75
N ILE A 329 4.79 9.06 -47.62
CA ILE A 329 5.25 10.44 -47.55
C ILE A 329 6.33 10.56 -46.48
N ASN A 330 7.50 11.04 -46.89
CA ASN A 330 8.61 11.40 -46.01
C ASN A 330 8.84 12.92 -46.12
N ALA A 331 8.90 13.62 -45.00
CA ALA A 331 9.16 15.05 -44.94
C ALA A 331 10.16 15.35 -43.83
N ALA A 332 11.27 16.00 -44.20
CA ALA A 332 12.23 16.52 -43.25
C ALA A 332 12.70 17.92 -43.64
N ILE A 333 12.87 18.82 -42.66
CA ILE A 333 13.52 20.11 -42.92
C ILE A 333 15.02 19.89 -43.11
N ARG A 334 15.64 19.09 -42.24
CA ARG A 334 17.03 18.66 -42.33
C ARG A 334 17.11 17.15 -42.44
N LEU A 335 17.80 16.64 -43.46
CA LEU A 335 17.99 15.21 -43.71
C LEU A 335 19.49 14.90 -43.77
N ASP A 336 19.93 13.91 -42.98
CA ASP A 336 21.26 13.27 -42.99
C ASP A 336 21.03 11.76 -43.15
N GLY A 337 20.87 11.30 -44.40
CA GLY A 337 20.49 9.91 -44.68
C GLY A 337 19.61 9.74 -45.91
N ILE A 338 18.71 8.74 -45.87
CA ILE A 338 17.96 8.28 -47.03
C ILE A 338 16.46 8.29 -46.75
N GLN A 339 15.68 8.85 -47.67
CA GLN A 339 14.23 8.71 -47.71
C GLN A 339 13.84 7.82 -48.89
N ILE A 340 12.93 6.86 -48.65
CA ILE A 340 12.35 5.96 -49.65
C ILE A 340 10.84 6.08 -49.56
N GLY A 341 10.19 6.52 -50.64
CA GLY A 341 8.75 6.75 -50.63
C GLY A 341 8.17 7.31 -51.92
N LEU A 342 6.84 7.37 -52.00
CA LEU A 342 6.16 7.97 -53.15
C LEU A 342 6.47 9.46 -53.25
N LEU A 343 6.51 10.16 -52.10
CA LEU A 343 6.86 11.57 -51.99
C LEU A 343 7.89 11.77 -50.89
N ASN A 344 9.05 12.33 -51.24
CA ASN A 344 10.13 12.62 -50.31
C ASN A 344 10.47 14.12 -50.35
N VAL A 345 10.26 14.82 -49.24
CA VAL A 345 10.52 16.25 -49.08
C VAL A 345 11.75 16.45 -48.20
N ASN A 346 12.74 17.15 -48.73
CA ASN A 346 13.97 17.54 -48.02
C ASN A 346 14.17 19.06 -48.11
N GLY A 347 13.79 19.78 -47.06
CA GLY A 347 13.77 21.25 -47.06
C GLY A 347 15.14 21.92 -47.22
N SER A 348 16.22 21.26 -46.79
CA SER A 348 17.60 21.74 -46.92
C SER A 348 18.39 21.02 -48.01
N GLY A 349 17.76 20.09 -48.74
CA GLY A 349 18.44 19.27 -49.74
C GLY A 349 18.60 19.96 -51.09
N PRO A 350 19.47 19.42 -51.96
CA PRO A 350 19.65 19.91 -53.33
C PRO A 350 18.38 19.75 -54.18
N ILE A 351 17.55 18.74 -53.86
CA ILE A 351 16.25 18.48 -54.50
C ILE A 351 15.16 18.49 -53.43
N PRO A 352 14.35 19.57 -53.34
CA PRO A 352 13.35 19.72 -52.29
C PRO A 352 12.24 18.67 -52.30
N LEU A 353 11.89 18.11 -53.47
CA LEU A 353 10.86 17.09 -53.64
C LEU A 353 11.32 16.04 -54.65
N MET A 354 11.36 14.76 -54.26
CA MET A 354 11.78 13.66 -55.13
C MET A 354 10.90 12.41 -54.95
N PRO A 355 10.30 11.87 -56.02
CA PRO A 355 9.65 10.56 -55.98
C PRO A 355 10.67 9.41 -55.88
N GLY A 356 10.29 8.33 -55.20
CA GLY A 356 11.11 7.12 -55.08
C GLY A 356 12.15 7.21 -53.97
N ILE A 357 13.28 7.87 -54.21
CA ILE A 357 14.41 7.96 -53.26
C ILE A 357 14.88 9.40 -53.18
N ASN A 358 15.16 9.91 -51.98
CA ASN A 358 15.84 11.20 -51.77
C ASN A 358 17.00 11.03 -50.78
N PHE A 359 18.03 11.85 -50.93
CA PHE A 359 19.25 11.83 -50.12
C PHE A 359 19.41 13.13 -49.35
N GLY A 360 19.91 13.00 -48.14
CA GLY A 360 20.42 14.09 -47.31
C GLY A 360 21.93 14.25 -47.46
N ASP A 361 22.46 15.28 -46.80
CA ASP A 361 23.89 15.57 -46.74
C ASP A 361 24.67 14.57 -45.85
#